data_AF-A0A8S4AE64-F1
#
_entry.id   AF-A0A8S4AE64-F1
#
_cell.length_a   1.000
_cell.length_b   1.000
_cell.length_c   1.000
_cell.angle_alpha   90.00
_cell.angle_beta   90.00
_cell.angle_gamma   90.00
#
_symmetry.space_group_name_H-M   'P 1'
#
loop_
_entity.id
_entity.type
_entity.pdbx_description
1 polymer ?
#
loop_
_entity_poly.entity_id
_entity_poly.type
_entity_poly.pdbx_seq_one_letter_code
_entity_poly.pdbx_strand_id
1 'polypeptide(L)'
;MASETTAQFLHCVKKPPNVRTDKDLSMIYTYLHSLEALSGMRERALQSLCSVVRYEFHEANSIIYYQGQIATCWYILLSGSVFIEGSMFLPRS
;
A
#
# COMPACT_ATOMS: atom_id res chain seq x y z
N MET A 1 9.83 17.52 -0.46
CA MET A 1 9.96 16.58 -1.58
C MET A 1 9.31 15.23 -1.29
N ALA A 2 9.69 14.49 -0.22
CA ALA A 2 9.00 13.22 0.12
C ALA A 2 7.49 13.35 0.44
N SER A 3 7.05 14.48 1.01
CA SER A 3 5.63 14.70 1.34
C SER A 3 4.72 14.88 0.12
N GLU A 4 5.23 15.48 -0.96
CA GLU A 4 4.44 15.77 -2.16
C GLU A 4 4.22 14.51 -3.00
N THR A 5 5.28 13.72 -3.21
CA THR A 5 5.19 12.41 -3.85
C THR A 5 4.24 11.48 -3.09
N THR A 6 4.29 11.48 -1.76
CA THR A 6 3.38 10.68 -0.93
C THR A 6 1.93 11.16 -1.06
N ALA A 7 1.68 12.47 -1.05
CA ALA A 7 0.34 13.02 -1.23
C ALA A 7 -0.24 12.67 -2.62
N GLN A 8 0.60 12.73 -3.66
CA GLN A 8 0.19 12.39 -5.02
C GLN A 8 -0.04 10.89 -5.19
N PHE A 9 0.81 10.05 -4.61
CA PHE A 9 0.57 8.61 -4.49
C PHE A 9 -0.77 8.31 -3.82
N LEU A 10 -1.02 8.89 -2.64
CA LEU A 10 -2.27 8.72 -1.89
C LEU A 10 -3.49 9.16 -2.71
N HIS A 11 -3.38 10.26 -3.44
CA HIS A 11 -4.43 10.70 -4.36
C HIS A 11 -4.73 9.64 -5.44
N CYS A 12 -3.69 9.06 -6.05
CA CYS A 12 -3.84 8.02 -7.08
C CYS A 12 -4.43 6.72 -6.52
N VAL A 13 -3.97 6.22 -5.37
CA VAL A 13 -4.47 4.94 -4.80
C VAL A 13 -5.87 5.03 -4.19
N LYS A 14 -6.31 6.23 -3.80
CA LYS A 14 -7.70 6.50 -3.36
C LYS A 14 -8.71 6.42 -4.50
N LYS A 15 -8.27 6.55 -5.76
CA LYS A 15 -9.14 6.34 -6.92
C LYS A 15 -9.45 4.84 -7.07
N PRO A 16 -10.69 4.46 -7.41
CA PRO A 16 -11.01 3.09 -7.79
C PRO A 16 -10.10 2.58 -8.91
N PRO A 17 -9.64 1.31 -8.87
CA PRO A 17 -8.70 0.80 -9.86
C PRO A 17 -9.12 0.99 -11.33
N ASN A 18 -10.42 0.82 -11.62
CA ASN A 18 -11.00 0.91 -12.95
C ASN A 18 -11.09 2.35 -13.51
N VAL A 19 -10.82 3.39 -12.71
CA VAL A 19 -10.86 4.79 -13.16
C VAL A 19 -9.48 5.46 -13.16
N ARG A 20 -8.42 4.70 -12.86
CA ARG A 20 -7.04 5.22 -12.85
C ARG A 20 -6.55 5.44 -14.28
N THR A 21 -5.90 6.57 -14.50
CA THR A 21 -5.22 6.91 -15.76
C THR A 21 -3.80 6.32 -15.80
N ASP A 22 -3.17 6.31 -16.97
CA ASP A 22 -1.76 5.88 -17.11
C ASP A 22 -0.81 6.72 -16.25
N LYS A 23 -1.14 8.00 -16.04
CA LYS A 23 -0.39 8.88 -15.14
C LYS A 23 -0.54 8.45 -13.68
N ASP A 24 -1.74 8.04 -13.27
CA ASP A 24 -1.98 7.51 -11.92
C ASP A 24 -1.20 6.20 -11.71
N LEU A 25 -1.25 5.29 -12.68
CA LEU A 25 -0.54 4.01 -12.63
C LEU A 25 0.98 4.21 -12.59
N SER A 26 1.50 5.15 -13.37
CA SER A 26 2.94 5.49 -13.38
C SER A 26 3.39 6.04 -12.03
N MET A 27 2.59 6.92 -11.42
CA MET A 27 2.87 7.42 -10.07
C MET A 27 2.85 6.27 -9.06
N ILE A 28 1.81 5.44 -9.05
CA ILE A 28 1.73 4.27 -8.17
C ILE A 28 2.96 3.36 -8.33
N TYR A 29 3.36 3.08 -9.57
CA TYR A 29 4.55 2.28 -9.87
C TYR A 29 5.82 2.89 -9.27
N THR A 30 6.07 4.18 -9.52
CA THR A 30 7.25 4.86 -8.97
C THR A 30 7.30 4.79 -7.45
N TYR A 31 6.16 4.98 -6.78
CA TYR A 31 6.11 4.87 -5.32
C TYR A 31 6.38 3.43 -4.85
N LEU A 32 5.66 2.45 -5.39
CA LEU A 32 5.82 1.05 -4.98
C LEU A 32 7.24 0.52 -5.27
N HIS A 33 7.85 0.92 -6.39
CA HIS A 33 9.22 0.56 -6.73
C HIS A 33 10.25 1.16 -5.77
N SER A 34 9.92 2.26 -5.09
CA SER A 34 10.80 2.86 -4.08
C SER A 34 10.77 2.14 -2.73
N LEU A 35 9.79 1.25 -2.51
CA LEU A 35 9.66 0.53 -1.24
C LEU A 35 10.63 -0.65 -1.19
N GLU A 36 11.51 -0.66 -0.17
CA GLU A 36 12.48 -1.74 0.03
C GLU A 36 11.80 -3.12 0.13
N ALA A 37 10.64 -3.18 0.78
CA ALA A 37 9.84 -4.40 0.91
C ALA A 37 9.42 -5.02 -0.44
N LEU A 38 9.40 -4.22 -1.53
CA LEU A 38 9.03 -4.65 -2.87
C LEU A 38 10.22 -4.75 -3.83
N SER A 39 11.44 -4.43 -3.38
CA SER A 39 12.65 -4.37 -4.21
C SER A 39 12.99 -5.69 -4.92
N GLY A 40 12.60 -6.83 -4.36
CA GLY A 40 12.79 -8.15 -4.96
C GLY A 40 11.76 -8.54 -6.03
N MET A 41 10.71 -7.74 -6.24
CA MET A 41 9.67 -8.05 -7.21
C MET A 41 10.13 -7.73 -8.64
N ARG A 42 9.79 -8.62 -9.59
CA ARG A 42 10.01 -8.34 -11.01
C ARG A 42 9.14 -7.17 -11.46
N GLU A 43 9.66 -6.34 -12.35
CA GLU A 43 8.97 -5.16 -12.89
C GLU A 43 7.55 -5.45 -13.39
N ARG A 44 7.35 -6.53 -14.18
CA ARG A 44 6.01 -6.90 -14.66
C ARG A 44 5.02 -7.24 -13.55
N ALA A 45 5.49 -7.86 -12.46
CA ALA A 45 4.65 -8.18 -11.31
C ALA A 45 4.26 -6.90 -10.56
N LEU A 46 5.20 -5.96 -10.42
CA LEU A 46 4.96 -4.66 -9.81
C LEU A 46 3.99 -3.80 -10.65
N GLN A 47 4.13 -3.80 -11.98
CA GLN A 47 3.18 -3.14 -12.89
C GLN A 47 1.78 -3.73 -12.75
N SER A 48 1.68 -5.06 -12.69
CA SER A 48 0.38 -5.74 -12.46
C SER A 48 -0.24 -5.32 -11.12
N LEU A 49 0.57 -5.19 -10.07
CA LEU A 49 0.12 -4.75 -8.75
C LEU A 49 -0.45 -3.32 -8.76
N CYS A 50 0.13 -2.41 -9.54
CA CYS A 50 -0.34 -1.01 -9.65
C CYS A 50 -1.81 -0.92 -10.09
N SER A 51 -2.25 -1.87 -10.92
CA SER A 51 -3.62 -1.94 -11.43
C SER A 51 -4.64 -2.48 -10.42
N VAL A 52 -4.20 -3.10 -9.31
CA VAL A 52 -5.11 -3.75 -8.34
C VAL A 52 -4.98 -3.26 -6.91
N VAL A 53 -3.89 -2.57 -6.56
CA VAL A 53 -3.67 -2.04 -5.22
C VAL A 53 -4.80 -1.10 -4.80
N ARG A 54 -5.21 -1.14 -3.54
CA ARG A 54 -6.28 -0.30 -2.99
C ARG A 54 -5.79 0.45 -1.76
N TYR A 55 -6.34 1.64 -1.57
CA TYR A 55 -6.19 2.36 -0.32
C TYR A 55 -7.27 1.93 0.66
N GLU A 56 -6.87 1.60 1.89
CA GLU A 56 -7.77 1.35 3.00
C GLU A 56 -7.41 2.25 4.17
N PHE A 57 -8.43 2.75 4.86
CA PHE A 57 -8.29 3.54 6.06
C PHE A 57 -9.00 2.83 7.20
N HIS A 58 -8.33 2.79 8.34
CA HIS A 58 -8.70 2.01 9.50
C HIS A 58 -8.55 2.91 10.72
N GLU A 59 -9.62 3.05 11.49
CA GLU A 59 -9.64 3.81 12.74
C GLU A 59 -8.84 3.08 13.83
N ALA A 60 -8.48 3.79 14.89
CA ALA A 60 -7.82 3.16 16.03
C ALA A 60 -8.67 1.99 16.57
N ASN A 61 -8.01 0.88 16.91
CA ASN A 61 -8.61 -0.36 17.40
C ASN A 61 -9.44 -1.16 16.39
N SER A 62 -9.45 -0.80 15.08
CA SER A 62 -10.04 -1.67 14.06
C SER A 62 -9.22 -2.96 13.91
N ILE A 63 -9.91 -4.10 13.77
CA ILE A 63 -9.26 -5.39 13.53
C ILE A 63 -9.15 -5.61 12.02
N ILE A 64 -7.91 -5.70 11.53
CA ILE A 64 -7.63 -5.90 10.09
C ILE A 64 -7.78 -7.37 9.69
N TYR A 65 -7.37 -8.31 10.55
CA TYR A 65 -7.51 -9.75 10.33
C TYR A 65 -7.56 -10.51 11.65
N TYR A 66 -8.08 -11.74 11.62
CA TYR A 66 -8.06 -12.66 12.75
C TYR A 66 -7.18 -13.88 12.46
N GLN A 67 -6.58 -14.42 13.52
CA GLN A 67 -5.85 -15.68 13.45
C GLN A 67 -6.79 -16.80 12.98
N GLY A 68 -6.32 -17.63 12.03
CA GLY A 68 -7.09 -18.74 11.47
C GLY A 68 -7.99 -18.36 10.28
N GLN A 69 -8.08 -17.08 9.90
CA GLN A 69 -8.74 -16.69 8.66
C GLN A 69 -7.86 -16.94 7.44
N ILE A 70 -8.49 -17.28 6.32
CA ILE A 70 -7.81 -17.36 5.02
C ILE A 70 -7.34 -15.95 4.66
N ALA A 71 -6.04 -15.81 4.39
CA ALA A 71 -5.47 -14.56 3.93
C ALA A 71 -5.97 -14.24 2.50
N THR A 72 -6.77 -13.19 2.37
CA THR A 72 -7.31 -12.72 1.08
C THR A 72 -6.49 -11.57 0.49
N CYS A 73 -5.67 -10.92 1.30
CA CYS A 73 -4.90 -9.74 0.94
C CYS A 73 -3.68 -9.57 1.83
N TRP A 74 -2.80 -8.67 1.40
CA TRP A 74 -1.58 -8.26 2.07
C TRP A 74 -1.57 -6.73 2.16
N TYR A 75 -0.90 -6.19 3.16
CA TYR A 75 -0.96 -4.77 3.49
C TYR A 75 0.43 -4.15 3.52
N ILE A 76 0.51 -2.90 3.06
CA ILE A 76 1.66 -2.02 3.24
C ILE A 76 1.19 -0.90 4.16
N LEU A 77 1.81 -0.76 5.33
CA LEU A 77 1.44 0.27 6.29
C LEU A 77 2.04 1.62 5.87
N LEU A 78 1.18 2.55 5.42
CA LEU A 78 1.61 3.87 4.94
C LEU A 78 1.78 4.90 6.05
N SER A 79 0.98 4.80 7.12
CA SER A 79 0.99 5.71 8.25
C SER A 79 0.37 5.03 9.48
N GLY A 80 0.62 5.58 10.67
CA GLY A 80 0.12 5.05 11.93
C GLY A 80 0.95 3.89 12.47
N SER A 81 0.27 2.94 13.12
CA SER A 81 0.90 1.78 13.76
C SER A 81 -0.09 0.61 13.82
N VAL A 82 0.41 -0.62 13.72
CA VAL A 82 -0.41 -1.83 13.91
C VAL A 82 0.12 -2.66 15.06
N PHE A 83 -0.80 -3.24 15.84
CA PHE A 83 -0.46 -4.15 16.94
C PHE A 83 -0.65 -5.59 16.48
N ILE A 84 0.42 -6.39 16.55
CA ILE A 84 0.44 -7.79 16.14
C ILE A 84 1.13 -8.58 17.25
N GLU A 85 0.41 -9.55 17.83
CA GLU A 85 0.94 -10.52 18.80
C GLU A 85 1.77 -9.90 19.94
N GLY A 86 1.28 -8.84 20.57
CA GLY A 86 1.98 -8.20 21.70
C GLY A 86 2.97 -7.10 21.31
N SER A 87 3.22 -6.89 20.01
CA SER A 87 4.20 -5.94 19.50
C SER A 87 3.58 -4.88 18.60
N MET A 88 4.09 -3.64 18.70
CA MET A 88 3.69 -2.54 17.83
C MET A 88 4.64 -2.43 16.63
N PHE A 89 4.08 -2.31 15.43
CA PHE A 89 4.83 -2.15 14.18
C PHE A 89 4.52 -0.79 13.56
N LEU A 90 5.56 -0.09 13.14
CA LEU A 90 5.50 1.22 12.49
C LEU A 90 5.91 1.09 11.00
N PRO A 91 5.46 2.01 10.13
CA PRO A 91 5.98 2.12 8.76
C PRO A 91 7.50 2.20 8.80
N ARG A 92 8.18 1.26 8.13
CA ARG A 92 9.64 1.35 7.94
C ARG A 92 9.90 2.28 6.75
N SER A 93 10.70 3.32 6.99
CA SER A 93 11.16 4.30 6.00
C SER A 93 12.23 3.71 5.08
#